data_AF-A0AA41V5P2-F1
#
_entry.id   AF-A0AA41V5P2-F1
#
_cell.length_a   1.000
_cell.length_b   1.000
_cell.length_c   1.000
_cell.angle_alpha   90.00
_cell.angle_beta   90.00
_cell.angle_gamma   90.00
#
_symmetry.space_group_name_H-M   'P 1'
#
loop_
_entity.id
_entity.type
_entity.pdbx_description
1 polymer ?
#
loop_
_entity_poly.entity_id
_entity_poly.type
_entity_poly.pdbx_seq_one_letter_code
_entity_poly.pdbx_strand_id
1 'polypeptide(L)'
;MNGGHGRNSYANNSSLQRNVIDRSKTMIDEAIANHLDIQICPPSSSNTFRIADFGCSVGPNTFIAMENIIEAIDLKYRKSGSTPEFHVYFSDHTSNDFNTLFAYLPPGKAYFAAGVPGSFHTRLFPKGTLHVAHSSTSLHWLSRVPKEVLDTNSPAYNKGRILYTNAAHQVFEAYSAQFGKDIQAFLHARAEEIVCGGLMVLNVPAIRDQTPPSEFQTETFSIFWDLVSWTWPRR
;
A
#
# COMPACT_ATOMS: atom_id res chain seq x y z
N MET A 1 -0.81 -5.03 12.94
CA MET A 1 -0.77 -3.98 13.99
C MET A 1 -1.44 -4.50 15.27
N ASN A 2 -1.47 -3.74 16.38
CA ASN A 2 -2.19 -4.17 17.59
C ASN A 2 -3.71 -4.17 17.34
N GLY A 3 -4.33 -5.35 17.36
CA GLY A 3 -5.75 -5.55 17.09
C GLY A 3 -6.67 -5.11 18.24
N GLY A 4 -7.97 -5.31 18.02
CA GLY A 4 -9.02 -4.95 18.99
C GLY A 4 -9.44 -3.47 18.98
N HIS A 5 -10.22 -3.11 20.01
CA HIS A 5 -10.90 -1.82 20.15
C HIS A 5 -10.53 -1.07 21.44
N GLY A 6 -9.56 -1.59 22.20
CA GLY A 6 -9.13 -1.00 23.47
C GLY A 6 -8.29 0.28 23.30
N ARG A 7 -7.93 0.92 24.40
CA ARG A 7 -7.13 2.16 24.43
C ARG A 7 -5.80 2.06 23.69
N ASN A 8 -5.17 0.88 23.67
CA ASN A 8 -3.88 0.64 23.03
C ASN A 8 -4.00 0.01 21.62
N SER A 9 -5.22 -0.14 21.11
CA SER A 9 -5.44 -0.69 19.76
C SER A 9 -4.92 0.27 18.70
N TYR A 10 -4.57 -0.28 17.53
CA TYR A 10 -4.18 0.54 16.39
C TYR A 10 -5.29 1.48 15.95
N ALA A 11 -6.55 1.00 15.94
CA ALA A 11 -7.71 1.80 15.56
C ALA A 11 -7.84 3.12 16.34
N ASN A 12 -7.41 3.13 17.62
CA ASN A 12 -7.44 4.31 18.49
C ASN A 12 -6.11 5.10 18.51
N ASN A 13 -5.06 4.64 17.85
CA ASN A 13 -3.71 5.23 17.90
C ASN A 13 -3.08 5.40 16.50
N SER A 14 -3.90 5.51 15.45
CA SER A 14 -3.46 5.60 14.05
C SER A 14 -3.70 6.99 13.43
N SER A 15 -3.72 8.06 14.24
CA SER A 15 -4.03 9.42 13.78
C SER A 15 -2.97 10.00 12.82
N LEU A 16 -1.70 9.64 12.99
CA LEU A 16 -0.64 10.04 12.06
C LEU A 16 -0.88 9.45 10.68
N GLN A 17 -1.18 8.15 10.60
CA GLN A 17 -1.50 7.47 9.35
C GLN A 17 -2.84 7.99 8.77
N ARG A 18 -3.79 8.39 9.62
CA ARG A 18 -5.03 9.04 9.18
C ARG A 18 -4.72 10.35 8.45
N ASN A 19 -3.85 11.19 9.00
CA ASN A 19 -3.43 12.44 8.35
C ASN A 19 -2.78 12.20 6.98
N VAL A 20 -2.07 11.09 6.79
CA VAL A 20 -1.50 10.71 5.49
C VAL A 20 -2.60 10.43 4.48
N ILE A 21 -3.61 9.63 4.86
CA ILE A 21 -4.78 9.37 4.01
C ILE A 21 -5.49 10.67 3.65
N ASP A 22 -5.80 11.50 4.64
CA ASP A 22 -6.55 12.75 4.42
C ASP A 22 -5.78 13.71 3.49
N ARG A 23 -4.45 13.83 3.65
CA ARG A 23 -3.61 14.65 2.76
C ARG A 23 -3.47 14.09 1.35
N SER A 24 -3.56 12.77 1.20
CA SER A 24 -3.46 12.13 -0.12
C SER A 24 -4.75 12.21 -0.94
N LYS A 25 -5.90 12.60 -0.35
CA LYS A 25 -7.21 12.59 -1.03
C LYS A 25 -7.20 13.36 -2.34
N THR A 26 -6.79 14.63 -2.33
CA THR A 26 -6.76 15.47 -3.55
C THR A 26 -5.86 14.85 -4.63
N MET A 27 -4.71 14.30 -4.25
CA MET A 27 -3.81 13.66 -5.20
C MET A 27 -4.42 12.37 -5.78
N ILE A 28 -5.17 11.60 -4.99
CA ILE A 28 -5.93 10.43 -5.46
C ILE A 28 -7.00 10.85 -6.46
N ASP A 29 -7.76 11.90 -6.15
CA ASP A 29 -8.81 12.42 -7.02
C ASP A 29 -8.23 12.85 -8.38
N GLU A 30 -7.13 13.61 -8.36
CA GLU A 30 -6.41 14.03 -9.57
C GLU A 30 -5.85 12.84 -10.35
N ALA A 31 -5.23 11.87 -9.65
CA ALA A 31 -4.64 10.72 -10.29
C ALA A 31 -5.68 9.88 -11.04
N ILE A 32 -6.83 9.62 -10.40
CA ILE A 32 -7.94 8.88 -11.00
C ILE A 32 -8.57 9.70 -12.14
N ALA A 33 -8.77 10.99 -11.96
CA ALA A 33 -9.34 11.86 -12.99
C ALA A 33 -8.47 11.91 -14.27
N ASN A 34 -7.15 11.96 -14.12
CA ASN A 34 -6.24 12.19 -15.24
C ASN A 34 -5.67 10.89 -15.85
N HIS A 35 -5.48 9.83 -15.05
CA HIS A 35 -4.70 8.67 -15.48
C HIS A 35 -5.49 7.35 -15.54
N LEU A 36 -6.67 7.26 -14.90
CA LEU A 36 -7.53 6.08 -15.04
C LEU A 36 -8.39 6.16 -16.30
N ASP A 37 -7.92 5.65 -17.43
CA ASP A 37 -8.77 5.58 -18.63
C ASP A 37 -9.77 4.43 -18.53
N ILE A 38 -11.05 4.75 -18.34
CA ILE A 38 -12.14 3.76 -18.19
C ILE A 38 -12.45 2.97 -19.46
N GLN A 39 -11.96 3.41 -20.63
CA GLN A 39 -12.08 2.65 -21.89
C GLN A 39 -10.97 1.60 -22.02
N ILE A 40 -9.77 1.91 -21.50
CA ILE A 40 -8.63 0.99 -21.47
C ILE A 40 -8.74 0.02 -20.28
N CYS A 41 -9.26 0.51 -19.15
CA CYS A 41 -9.47 -0.21 -17.90
C CYS A 41 -10.98 -0.22 -17.54
N PRO A 42 -11.82 -0.87 -18.36
CA PRO A 42 -13.24 -1.00 -18.05
C PRO A 42 -13.43 -1.91 -16.83
N PRO A 43 -14.61 -1.89 -16.21
CA PRO A 43 -14.96 -2.89 -15.21
C PRO A 43 -14.87 -4.29 -15.83
N SER A 44 -14.70 -5.31 -14.99
CA SER A 44 -14.72 -6.69 -15.47
C SER A 44 -16.06 -7.06 -16.13
N SER A 45 -16.12 -8.22 -16.79
CA SER A 45 -17.31 -8.69 -17.51
C SER A 45 -18.60 -8.74 -16.68
N SER A 46 -18.50 -8.75 -15.34
CA SER A 46 -19.62 -8.65 -14.40
C SER A 46 -19.95 -7.21 -13.97
N ASN A 47 -19.48 -6.19 -14.69
CA ASN A 47 -19.58 -4.77 -14.32
C ASN A 47 -18.96 -4.43 -12.94
N THR A 48 -17.96 -5.21 -12.51
CA THR A 48 -17.32 -5.04 -11.19
C THR A 48 -15.95 -4.37 -11.32
N PHE A 49 -15.75 -3.28 -10.59
CA PHE A 49 -14.49 -2.58 -10.40
C PHE A 49 -13.82 -3.05 -9.10
N ARG A 50 -12.62 -3.62 -9.21
CA ARG A 50 -11.92 -4.30 -8.11
C ARG A 50 -10.77 -3.44 -7.57
N ILE A 51 -10.79 -3.16 -6.28
CA ILE A 51 -9.81 -2.33 -5.58
C ILE A 51 -9.19 -3.17 -4.47
N ALA A 52 -7.88 -3.06 -4.23
CA ALA A 52 -7.23 -3.72 -3.10
C ALA A 52 -6.42 -2.73 -2.26
N ASP A 53 -6.55 -2.83 -0.93
CA ASP A 53 -5.68 -2.15 0.05
C ASP A 53 -4.68 -3.16 0.63
N PHE A 54 -3.39 -2.94 0.38
CA PHE A 54 -2.30 -3.79 0.85
C PHE A 54 -1.69 -3.23 2.14
N GLY A 55 -1.82 -3.99 3.22
CA GLY A 55 -1.51 -3.57 4.58
C GLY A 55 -2.64 -2.75 5.19
N CYS A 56 -3.86 -3.28 5.15
CA CYS A 56 -5.08 -2.58 5.60
C CYS A 56 -5.18 -2.41 7.12
N SER A 57 -4.40 -3.17 7.89
CA SER A 57 -4.51 -3.26 9.35
C SER A 57 -5.94 -3.63 9.76
N VAL A 58 -6.49 -2.99 10.81
CA VAL A 58 -7.80 -3.31 11.41
C VAL A 58 -8.84 -2.18 11.25
N GLY A 59 -8.52 -1.14 10.47
CA GLY A 59 -9.30 0.10 10.41
C GLY A 59 -9.02 1.09 11.55
N PRO A 60 -9.63 2.30 11.51
CA PRO A 60 -10.60 2.74 10.51
C PRO A 60 -9.96 3.23 9.20
N ASN A 61 -8.67 3.57 9.20
CA ASN A 61 -8.00 4.29 8.10
C ASN A 61 -8.19 3.66 6.71
N THR A 62 -8.17 2.33 6.62
CA THR A 62 -8.40 1.61 5.36
C THR A 62 -9.76 1.92 4.74
N PHE A 63 -10.82 2.04 5.54
CA PHE A 63 -12.16 2.34 5.03
C PHE A 63 -12.24 3.73 4.40
N ILE A 64 -11.64 4.73 5.06
CA ILE A 64 -11.58 6.10 4.52
C ILE A 64 -10.76 6.14 3.22
N ALA A 65 -9.64 5.42 3.17
CA ALA A 65 -8.84 5.35 1.95
C ALA A 65 -9.64 4.74 0.79
N MET A 66 -10.37 3.65 1.04
CA MET A 66 -11.17 2.97 0.02
C MET A 66 -12.38 3.81 -0.39
N GLU A 67 -13.04 4.51 0.53
CA GLU A 67 -14.11 5.45 0.23
C GLU A 67 -13.62 6.60 -0.66
N ASN A 68 -12.46 7.21 -0.36
CA ASN A 68 -11.87 8.25 -1.20
C ASN A 68 -11.62 7.76 -2.64
N ILE A 69 -11.05 6.56 -2.80
CA ILE A 69 -10.79 5.98 -4.12
C ILE A 69 -12.10 5.69 -4.86
N ILE A 70 -13.09 5.11 -4.18
CA ILE A 70 -14.41 4.80 -4.77
C ILE A 70 -15.11 6.08 -5.21
N GLU A 71 -15.13 7.13 -4.39
CA GLU A 71 -15.74 8.42 -4.73
C GLU A 71 -15.14 9.01 -6.00
N ALA A 72 -13.81 8.99 -6.13
CA ALA A 72 -13.11 9.50 -7.30
C ALA A 72 -13.43 8.69 -8.57
N ILE A 73 -13.49 7.35 -8.47
CA ILE A 73 -13.85 6.48 -9.60
C ILE A 73 -15.30 6.67 -9.99
N ASP A 74 -16.22 6.67 -9.02
CA ASP A 74 -17.65 6.82 -9.24
C ASP A 74 -17.97 8.17 -9.91
N LEU A 75 -17.32 9.26 -9.47
CA LEU A 75 -17.43 10.56 -10.13
C LEU A 75 -17.03 10.50 -11.61
N LYS A 76 -15.99 9.73 -11.94
CA LYS A 76 -15.52 9.55 -13.32
C LYS A 76 -16.53 8.76 -14.16
N TYR A 77 -17.07 7.66 -13.63
CA TYR A 77 -18.06 6.83 -14.32
C TYR A 77 -19.43 7.51 -14.47
N ARG A 78 -19.87 8.32 -13.49
CA ARG A 78 -21.12 9.09 -13.60
C ARG A 78 -21.08 10.08 -14.76
N LYS A 79 -19.91 10.70 -15.03
CA LYS A 79 -19.72 11.59 -16.19
C LYS A 79 -19.85 10.85 -17.53
N SER A 80 -19.62 9.53 -17.56
CA SER A 80 -19.82 8.69 -18.75
C SER A 80 -21.19 8.00 -18.81
N GLY A 81 -22.10 8.27 -17.87
CA GLY A 81 -23.46 7.72 -17.87
C GLY A 81 -23.58 6.27 -17.38
N SER A 82 -22.61 5.79 -16.60
CA SER A 82 -22.57 4.41 -16.08
C SER A 82 -22.13 4.39 -14.61
N THR A 83 -22.40 3.31 -13.89
CA THR A 83 -21.89 3.12 -12.52
C THR A 83 -21.52 1.63 -12.33
N PRO A 84 -20.25 1.31 -12.04
CA PRO A 84 -19.85 -0.07 -11.77
C PRO A 84 -20.18 -0.46 -10.32
N GLU A 85 -20.27 -1.77 -10.08
CA GLU A 85 -20.24 -2.29 -8.72
C GLU A 85 -18.80 -2.31 -8.19
N PHE A 86 -18.61 -1.97 -6.93
CA PHE A 86 -17.27 -1.97 -6.32
C PHE A 86 -17.05 -3.21 -5.46
N HIS A 87 -15.88 -3.85 -5.63
CA HIS A 87 -15.41 -4.91 -4.76
C HIS A 87 -14.04 -4.54 -4.20
N VAL A 88 -14.00 -4.34 -2.89
CA VAL A 88 -12.80 -3.96 -2.15
C VAL A 88 -12.21 -5.17 -1.43
N TYR A 89 -10.92 -5.40 -1.67
CA TYR A 89 -10.14 -6.41 -0.98
C TYR A 89 -9.24 -5.75 0.07
N PHE A 90 -9.39 -6.17 1.31
CA PHE A 90 -8.55 -5.75 2.43
C PHE A 90 -7.47 -6.79 2.67
N SER A 91 -6.23 -6.49 2.31
CA SER A 91 -5.12 -7.40 2.45
C SER A 91 -4.20 -7.01 3.60
N ASP A 92 -3.81 -8.00 4.41
CA ASP A 92 -2.79 -7.87 5.44
C ASP A 92 -2.19 -9.25 5.74
N HIS A 93 -1.19 -9.32 6.61
CA HIS A 93 -0.63 -10.57 7.08
C HIS A 93 -1.70 -11.51 7.66
N THR A 94 -1.46 -12.82 7.57
CA THR A 94 -2.34 -13.85 8.14
C THR A 94 -2.58 -13.69 9.65
N SER A 95 -1.64 -13.04 10.35
CA SER A 95 -1.72 -12.74 11.77
C SER A 95 -2.47 -11.44 12.10
N ASN A 96 -2.95 -10.70 11.10
CA ASN A 96 -3.75 -9.50 11.32
C ASN A 96 -5.10 -9.87 11.94
N ASP A 97 -5.65 -8.95 12.73
CA ASP A 97 -6.94 -9.13 13.38
C ASP A 97 -8.08 -8.75 12.43
N PHE A 98 -8.35 -9.64 11.47
CA PHE A 98 -9.46 -9.51 10.52
C PHE A 98 -10.83 -9.51 11.20
N ASN A 99 -10.96 -10.08 12.41
CA ASN A 99 -12.21 -10.04 13.16
C ASN A 99 -12.57 -8.60 13.54
N THR A 100 -11.60 -7.85 14.07
CA THR A 100 -11.79 -6.42 14.37
C THR A 100 -12.05 -5.63 13.09
N LEU A 101 -11.31 -5.90 12.01
CA LEU A 101 -11.54 -5.25 10.71
C LEU A 101 -13.00 -5.45 10.25
N PHE A 102 -13.49 -6.69 10.25
CA PHE A 102 -14.85 -6.98 9.78
C PHE A 102 -15.92 -6.42 10.71
N ALA A 103 -15.68 -6.38 12.02
CA ALA A 103 -16.57 -5.73 12.98
C ALA A 103 -16.68 -4.21 12.77
N TYR A 104 -15.66 -3.58 12.17
CA TYR A 104 -15.62 -2.14 11.87
C TYR A 104 -15.96 -1.76 10.44
N LEU A 105 -16.35 -2.72 9.59
CA LEU A 105 -16.82 -2.39 8.24
C LEU A 105 -17.99 -1.39 8.33
N PRO A 106 -17.94 -0.26 7.59
CA PRO A 106 -18.99 0.74 7.66
C PRO A 106 -20.36 0.15 7.29
N PRO A 107 -21.42 0.40 8.09
CA PRO A 107 -22.77 0.02 7.73
C PRO A 107 -23.20 0.84 6.50
N GLY A 108 -23.91 0.21 5.56
CA GLY A 108 -24.41 0.90 4.36
C GLY A 108 -23.36 1.24 3.31
N LYS A 109 -22.12 0.73 3.43
CA LYS A 109 -21.07 0.88 2.41
C LYS A 109 -21.57 0.48 1.01
N ALA A 110 -21.22 1.27 -0.01
CA ALA A 110 -21.59 1.06 -1.40
C ALA A 110 -20.64 0.08 -2.14
N TYR A 111 -20.04 -0.87 -1.43
CA TYR A 111 -19.10 -1.83 -1.98
C TYR A 111 -19.16 -3.19 -1.28
N PHE A 112 -18.85 -4.25 -2.03
CA PHE A 112 -18.59 -5.58 -1.50
C PHE A 112 -17.20 -5.64 -0.89
N ALA A 113 -17.04 -6.36 0.21
CA ALA A 113 -15.79 -6.42 0.96
C ALA A 113 -15.32 -7.86 1.14
N ALA A 114 -14.02 -8.09 0.98
CA ALA A 114 -13.37 -9.37 1.29
C ALA A 114 -12.02 -9.16 1.97
N GLY A 115 -11.64 -10.05 2.89
CA GLY A 115 -10.28 -10.09 3.46
C GLY A 115 -9.36 -11.01 2.67
N VAL A 116 -8.10 -10.62 2.49
CA VAL A 116 -7.09 -11.38 1.74
C VAL A 116 -5.82 -11.55 2.59
N PRO A 117 -5.74 -12.64 3.37
CA PRO A 117 -4.62 -12.85 4.28
C PRO A 117 -3.36 -13.32 3.52
N GLY A 118 -2.23 -12.65 3.71
CA GLY A 118 -0.96 -13.04 3.12
C GLY A 118 0.06 -11.90 3.05
N SER A 119 1.32 -12.22 2.77
CA SER A 119 2.32 -11.17 2.55
C SER A 119 2.18 -10.57 1.16
N PHE A 120 2.04 -9.25 1.11
CA PHE A 120 2.01 -8.46 -0.11
C PHE A 120 3.35 -8.41 -0.85
N HIS A 121 4.45 -8.91 -0.28
CA HIS A 121 5.68 -9.19 -1.05
C HIS A 121 5.55 -10.42 -1.98
N THR A 122 4.39 -11.07 -1.98
CA THR A 122 4.08 -12.21 -2.84
C THR A 122 2.77 -11.98 -3.61
N ARG A 123 2.44 -12.92 -4.49
CA ARG A 123 1.16 -12.94 -5.20
C ARG A 123 0.01 -13.30 -4.26
N LEU A 124 -1.05 -12.50 -4.29
CA LEU A 124 -2.28 -12.65 -3.51
C LEU A 124 -3.53 -12.77 -4.40
N PHE A 125 -3.45 -12.36 -5.67
CA PHE A 125 -4.58 -12.37 -6.60
C PHE A 125 -4.26 -13.11 -7.91
N PRO A 126 -5.26 -13.63 -8.62
CA PRO A 126 -5.11 -14.08 -10.00
C PRO A 126 -4.64 -12.94 -10.92
N LYS A 127 -4.08 -13.31 -12.08
CA LYS A 127 -3.54 -12.33 -13.03
C LYS A 127 -4.64 -11.40 -13.55
N GLY A 128 -4.35 -10.11 -13.72
CA GLY A 128 -5.28 -9.14 -14.30
C GLY A 128 -6.64 -9.08 -13.61
N THR A 129 -6.65 -9.07 -12.28
CA THR A 129 -7.89 -9.02 -11.47
C THR A 129 -8.18 -7.64 -10.91
N LEU A 130 -7.13 -6.91 -10.51
CA LEU A 130 -7.25 -5.63 -9.79
C LEU A 130 -7.23 -4.46 -10.77
N HIS A 131 -8.11 -3.48 -10.55
CA HIS A 131 -8.14 -2.25 -11.34
C HIS A 131 -7.37 -1.13 -10.64
N VAL A 132 -7.49 -1.06 -9.31
CA VAL A 132 -6.71 -0.15 -8.48
C VAL A 132 -6.08 -0.90 -7.31
N ALA A 133 -4.78 -0.72 -7.12
CA ALA A 133 -4.05 -1.13 -5.94
C ALA A 133 -3.71 0.09 -5.07
N HIS A 134 -3.87 -0.03 -3.76
CA HIS A 134 -3.51 0.99 -2.79
C HIS A 134 -2.64 0.37 -1.71
N SER A 135 -1.68 1.13 -1.20
CA SER A 135 -0.95 0.79 0.02
C SER A 135 -0.55 2.08 0.71
N SER A 136 -0.88 2.22 1.99
CA SER A 136 -0.49 3.38 2.79
C SER A 136 0.20 2.97 4.07
N THR A 137 1.41 3.48 4.29
CA THR A 137 2.22 3.25 5.50
C THR A 137 2.52 1.77 5.80
N SER A 138 2.64 0.96 4.74
CA SER A 138 2.86 -0.49 4.85
C SER A 138 4.17 -0.94 4.19
N LEU A 139 4.55 -0.36 3.06
CA LEU A 139 5.74 -0.77 2.27
C LEU A 139 7.10 -0.57 2.95
N HIS A 140 7.17 0.20 4.02
CA HIS A 140 8.42 0.37 4.78
C HIS A 140 8.72 -0.84 5.70
N TRP A 141 7.75 -1.74 5.90
CA TRP A 141 7.96 -2.98 6.62
C TRP A 141 8.64 -4.00 5.73
N LEU A 142 9.90 -4.33 6.06
CA LEU A 142 10.66 -5.34 5.35
C LEU A 142 10.07 -6.73 5.52
N SER A 143 10.30 -7.60 4.54
CA SER A 143 9.91 -9.02 4.63
C SER A 143 10.67 -9.78 5.71
N ARG A 144 11.85 -9.29 6.09
CA ARG A 144 12.73 -9.84 7.12
C ARG A 144 13.78 -8.82 7.57
N VAL A 145 14.38 -9.08 8.72
CA VAL A 145 15.61 -8.38 9.14
C VAL A 145 16.76 -8.80 8.21
N PRO A 146 17.60 -7.85 7.71
CA PRO A 146 18.80 -8.20 6.94
C PRO A 146 19.71 -9.14 7.75
N LYS A 147 20.25 -10.19 7.13
CA LYS A 147 21.03 -11.19 7.87
C LYS A 147 22.36 -10.62 8.35
N GLU A 148 22.91 -9.71 7.56
CA GLU A 148 24.18 -9.03 7.74
C GLU A 148 24.18 -8.17 9.01
N VAL A 149 23.02 -7.69 9.47
CA VAL A 149 22.93 -6.89 10.71
C VAL A 149 22.90 -7.73 11.98
N LEU A 150 22.68 -9.05 11.84
CA LEU A 150 22.63 -10.01 12.94
C LEU A 150 23.93 -10.79 13.12
N ASP A 151 24.76 -10.86 12.08
CA ASP A 151 26.03 -11.58 12.11
C ASP A 151 27.11 -10.76 12.81
N THR A 152 27.63 -11.25 13.94
CA THR A 152 28.68 -10.58 14.73
C THR A 152 29.99 -10.37 13.99
N ASN A 153 30.24 -11.11 12.90
CA ASN A 153 31.45 -11.00 12.09
C ASN A 153 31.25 -10.07 10.88
N SER A 154 30.03 -9.62 10.62
CA SER A 154 29.71 -8.74 9.51
C SER A 154 30.10 -7.29 9.82
N PRO A 155 30.61 -6.52 8.84
CA PRO A 155 30.81 -5.08 9.01
C PRO A 155 29.48 -4.32 9.20
N ALA A 156 28.34 -4.96 8.90
CA ALA A 156 27.01 -4.42 9.14
C ALA A 156 26.41 -4.85 10.50
N TYR A 157 27.15 -5.55 11.38
CA TYR A 157 26.63 -6.00 12.67
C TYR A 157 26.10 -4.82 13.52
N ASN A 158 24.79 -4.81 13.79
CA ASN A 158 24.15 -3.64 14.39
C ASN A 158 24.11 -3.71 15.92
N LYS A 159 25.30 -3.83 16.55
CA LYS A 159 25.42 -4.01 18.00
C LYS A 159 24.75 -2.87 18.78
N GLY A 160 23.84 -3.24 19.68
CA GLY A 160 23.21 -2.31 20.63
C GLY A 160 22.21 -1.34 20.00
N ARG A 161 21.77 -1.58 18.76
CA ARG A 161 20.81 -0.75 18.03
C ARG A 161 19.71 -1.61 17.39
N ILE A 162 18.57 -0.99 17.14
CA ILE A 162 17.40 -1.66 16.52
C ILE A 162 17.18 -1.26 15.05
N LEU A 163 17.83 -0.19 14.59
CA LEU A 163 17.75 0.36 13.23
C LEU A 163 19.09 1.02 12.85
N TYR A 164 19.17 1.62 11.66
CA TYR A 164 20.36 2.26 11.10
C TYR A 164 20.59 3.72 11.54
N THR A 165 19.74 4.31 12.40
CA THR A 165 19.94 5.66 12.92
C THR A 165 21.26 5.75 13.71
N ASN A 166 22.13 6.69 13.36
CA ASN A 166 23.49 6.81 13.94
C ASN A 166 24.29 5.48 13.94
N ALA A 167 24.03 4.60 12.97
CA ALA A 167 24.75 3.36 12.78
C ALA A 167 25.86 3.51 11.72
N ALA A 168 26.69 2.47 11.58
CA ALA A 168 27.66 2.42 10.49
C ALA A 168 26.95 2.38 9.14
N HIS A 169 27.57 2.95 8.10
CA HIS A 169 27.00 3.01 6.75
C HIS A 169 26.58 1.63 6.21
N GLN A 170 27.34 0.58 6.54
CA GLN A 170 27.07 -0.80 6.15
C GLN A 170 25.74 -1.33 6.71
N VAL A 171 25.29 -0.83 7.88
CA VAL A 171 23.97 -1.16 8.43
C VAL A 171 22.90 -0.58 7.51
N PHE A 172 23.02 0.69 7.12
CA PHE A 172 22.09 1.32 6.18
C PHE A 172 22.06 0.60 4.83
N GLU A 173 23.23 0.24 4.27
CA GLU A 173 23.31 -0.53 3.02
C GLU A 173 22.60 -1.87 3.12
N ALA A 174 22.72 -2.59 4.24
CA ALA A 174 22.03 -3.85 4.46
C ALA A 174 20.50 -3.68 4.49
N TYR A 175 19.98 -2.66 5.20
CA TYR A 175 18.55 -2.34 5.20
C TYR A 175 18.06 -1.88 3.82
N SER A 176 18.82 -1.04 3.12
CA SER A 176 18.51 -0.54 1.78
C SER A 176 18.47 -1.68 0.75
N ALA A 177 19.44 -2.59 0.78
CA ALA A 177 19.47 -3.76 -0.08
C ALA A 177 18.28 -4.71 0.18
N GLN A 178 17.85 -4.86 1.43
CA GLN A 178 16.66 -5.64 1.76
C GLN A 178 15.37 -4.95 1.27
N PHE A 179 15.25 -3.64 1.48
CA PHE A 179 14.13 -2.86 0.92
C PHE A 179 14.06 -2.97 -0.60
N GLY A 180 15.19 -2.87 -1.30
CA GLY A 180 15.26 -3.01 -2.75
C GLY A 180 14.72 -4.36 -3.24
N LYS A 181 15.05 -5.46 -2.54
CA LYS A 181 14.50 -6.80 -2.85
C LYS A 181 12.99 -6.86 -2.60
N ASP A 182 12.55 -6.28 -1.48
CA ASP A 182 11.15 -6.34 -1.05
C ASP A 182 10.23 -5.51 -1.94
N ILE A 183 10.62 -4.27 -2.28
CA ILE A 183 9.85 -3.42 -3.19
C ILE A 183 9.83 -4.00 -4.61
N GLN A 184 10.94 -4.60 -5.07
CA GLN A 184 10.96 -5.28 -6.36
C GLN A 184 9.98 -6.46 -6.39
N ALA A 185 9.94 -7.28 -5.33
CA ALA A 185 9.01 -8.39 -5.22
C ALA A 185 7.55 -7.94 -5.17
N PHE A 186 7.25 -6.87 -4.40
CA PHE A 186 5.94 -6.24 -4.38
C PHE A 186 5.52 -5.78 -5.78
N LEU A 187 6.36 -4.99 -6.46
CA LEU A 187 6.06 -4.46 -7.79
C LEU A 187 5.87 -5.56 -8.83
N HIS A 188 6.69 -6.62 -8.81
CA HIS A 188 6.51 -7.77 -9.70
C HIS A 188 5.17 -8.47 -9.48
N ALA A 189 4.80 -8.71 -8.21
CA ALA A 189 3.52 -9.34 -7.90
C ALA A 189 2.34 -8.46 -8.35
N ARG A 190 2.40 -7.14 -8.09
CA ARG A 190 1.35 -6.20 -8.50
C ARG A 190 1.24 -6.05 -10.01
N ALA A 191 2.36 -6.05 -10.74
CA ALA A 191 2.35 -5.98 -12.19
C ALA A 191 1.62 -7.17 -12.86
N GLU A 192 1.64 -8.35 -12.23
CA GLU A 192 0.87 -9.49 -12.72
C GLU A 192 -0.63 -9.43 -12.36
N GLU A 193 -0.96 -8.81 -11.23
CA GLU A 193 -2.32 -8.81 -10.66
C GLU A 193 -3.19 -7.65 -11.15
N ILE A 194 -2.56 -6.53 -11.47
CA ILE A 194 -3.25 -5.33 -11.96
C ILE A 194 -3.52 -5.49 -13.45
N VAL A 195 -4.72 -5.12 -13.88
CA VAL A 195 -5.13 -5.12 -15.30
C VAL A 195 -4.33 -4.09 -16.10
N CYS A 196 -4.28 -4.27 -17.42
CA CYS A 196 -3.74 -3.23 -18.31
C CYS A 196 -4.51 -1.91 -18.09
N GLY A 197 -3.79 -0.80 -17.96
CA GLY A 197 -4.38 0.52 -17.66
C GLY A 197 -4.85 0.71 -16.21
N GLY A 198 -4.64 -0.26 -15.32
CA GLY A 198 -4.90 -0.11 -13.89
C GLY A 198 -3.92 0.84 -13.21
N LEU A 199 -4.30 1.33 -12.03
CA LEU A 199 -3.51 2.29 -11.24
C LEU A 199 -3.03 1.71 -9.91
N MET A 200 -1.92 2.26 -9.42
CA MET A 200 -1.40 1.94 -8.09
C MET A 200 -1.04 3.21 -7.32
N VAL A 201 -1.62 3.37 -6.13
CA VAL A 201 -1.43 4.51 -5.24
C VAL A 201 -0.63 4.09 -4.01
N LEU A 202 0.55 4.68 -3.80
CA LEU A 202 1.46 4.29 -2.72
C LEU A 202 1.80 5.48 -1.81
N ASN A 203 1.38 5.43 -0.55
CA ASN A 203 1.84 6.39 0.47
C ASN A 203 2.90 5.72 1.34
N VAL A 204 4.15 6.17 1.24
CA VAL A 204 5.31 5.52 1.87
C VAL A 204 6.08 6.51 2.75
N PRO A 205 6.32 6.20 4.03
CA PRO A 205 7.27 6.97 4.84
C PRO A 205 8.64 6.94 4.17
N ALA A 206 9.24 8.10 3.95
CA ALA A 206 10.53 8.21 3.28
C ALA A 206 11.40 9.29 3.94
N ILE A 207 12.67 9.32 3.54
CA ILE A 207 13.62 10.34 3.98
C ILE A 207 13.68 11.40 2.89
N ARG A 208 13.75 12.68 3.29
CA ARG A 208 13.94 13.79 2.34
C ARG A 208 15.21 13.57 1.52
N ASP A 209 15.11 13.90 0.24
CA ASP A 209 16.28 13.97 -0.62
C ASP A 209 17.34 14.90 0.03
N GLN A 210 18.61 14.51 -0.05
CA GLN A 210 19.77 15.19 0.57
C GLN A 210 19.89 15.14 2.11
N THR A 211 19.01 14.43 2.84
CA THR A 211 19.21 14.19 4.29
C THR A 211 20.06 12.93 4.49
N PRO A 212 21.18 12.98 5.25
CA PRO A 212 21.96 11.77 5.56
C PRO A 212 21.06 10.73 6.23
N PRO A 213 21.06 9.45 5.79
CA PRO A 213 20.21 8.42 6.39
C PRO A 213 20.45 8.21 7.91
N SER A 214 21.61 8.65 8.41
CA SER A 214 21.96 8.67 9.83
C SER A 214 21.21 9.73 10.65
N GLU A 215 20.74 10.82 10.02
CA GLU A 215 20.08 11.98 10.64
C GLU A 215 18.55 11.89 10.52
N PHE A 216 17.99 10.80 11.03
CA PHE A 216 16.59 10.44 10.88
C PHE A 216 15.60 11.50 11.40
N GLN A 217 14.87 12.15 10.49
CA GLN A 217 13.57 12.80 10.74
C GLN A 217 12.56 12.26 9.73
N THR A 218 11.54 11.54 10.19
CA THR A 218 10.54 10.93 9.30
C THR A 218 9.60 11.98 8.73
N GLU A 219 9.49 12.06 7.41
CA GLU A 219 8.37 12.70 6.74
C GLU A 219 7.65 11.69 5.84
N THR A 220 6.33 11.84 5.71
CA THR A 220 5.55 10.91 4.86
C THR A 220 5.33 11.53 3.50
N PHE A 221 5.68 10.78 2.44
CA PHE A 221 5.49 11.18 1.04
C PHE A 221 4.45 10.29 0.38
N SER A 222 3.65 10.89 -0.49
CA SER A 222 2.74 10.18 -1.39
C SER A 222 3.44 10.02 -2.73
N ILE A 223 3.61 8.78 -3.21
CA ILE A 223 4.23 8.45 -4.49
C ILE A 223 3.16 7.81 -5.38
N PHE A 224 2.85 8.46 -6.51
CA PHE A 224 1.94 7.94 -7.52
C PHE A 224 2.76 7.31 -8.65
N TRP A 225 2.43 6.07 -9.01
CA TRP A 225 3.01 5.40 -10.18
C TRP A 225 1.94 5.24 -11.25
N ASP A 226 2.14 5.90 -12.39
CA ASP A 226 1.46 5.55 -13.63
C ASP A 226 2.15 4.34 -14.25
N LEU A 227 1.45 3.21 -14.33
CA LEU A 227 1.93 2.00 -15.01
C LEU A 227 1.88 2.11 -16.55
N VAL A 228 1.68 3.30 -17.11
CA VAL A 228 1.44 3.49 -18.56
C VAL A 228 2.74 3.63 -19.39
N SER A 229 3.93 3.59 -18.77
CA SER A 229 5.18 3.56 -19.55
C SER A 229 6.34 2.85 -18.86
N TRP A 230 6.12 1.61 -18.43
CA TRP A 230 7.25 0.69 -18.23
C TRP A 230 7.56 -0.07 -19.53
N THR A 231 8.35 0.55 -20.40
CA THR A 231 9.12 -0.21 -21.39
C THR A 231 10.38 -0.73 -20.71
N TRP A 232 10.47 -2.05 -20.54
CA TRP A 232 11.74 -2.69 -20.20
C TRP A 232 12.80 -2.28 -21.24
N PRO A 233 14.04 -1.92 -20.86
CA PRO A 233 15.11 -1.79 -21.83
C PRO A 233 15.28 -3.17 -22.47
N ARG A 234 14.78 -3.32 -23.70
CA ARG A 234 15.13 -4.47 -24.54
C ARG A 234 16.65 -4.55 -24.54
N ARG A 235 17.17 -5.72 -24.16
CA ARG A 235 18.59 -6.04 -24.26
C ARG A 235 19.12 -5.71 -25.64
#